data_AF-A0A223VV97-F1
#
_entry.id   AF-A0A223VV97-F1
#
_cell.length_a   1.000
_cell.length_b   1.000
_cell.length_c   1.000
_cell.angle_alpha   90.00
_cell.angle_beta   90.00
_cell.angle_gamma   90.00
#
_symmetry.space_group_name_H-M   'P 1'
#
loop_
_entity.id
_entity.type
_entity.pdbx_description
1 polymer ?
#
loop_
_entity_poly.entity_id
_entity_poly.type
_entity_poly.pdbx_seq_one_letter_code
_entity_poly.pdbx_strand_id
1 'polypeptide(L)'
;MAIISALLIAAVVAVLAGAMLTRQTVFTRGLEAEQLRIQGQWLLQGGLERSRQMLWDARQKDVLTRLDQPWARVQRGVFEGRIEDEQGKFNLRNLVNRQQVDADQLQSFERLCRLIGVDPAVSRRISQRVIASYEPPAKYPMLRSLDDLSGIEGLDPVVLQRMQAYISVLPGQTWVNGNTASAEVLSAVVPQLSLSQAHGLVAERDSGQWFINRGDFVNRLRLPQVEVDSVHVGITSEWFRVQGQARREQRRVTIDALLHRPEDRQPRVIWSRVGV
;
A
#
# COMPACT_ATOMS: atom_id res chain seq x y z
N MET A 1 32.49 -41.43 -55.97
CA MET A 1 31.68 -40.18 -55.93
C MET A 1 30.40 -40.33 -55.12
N ALA A 2 29.56 -41.37 -55.32
CA ALA A 2 28.27 -41.54 -54.62
C ALA A 2 28.34 -41.59 -53.08
N ILE A 3 29.39 -42.21 -52.50
CA ILE A 3 29.53 -42.36 -51.05
C ILE A 3 29.85 -41.01 -50.37
N ILE A 4 30.72 -40.19 -50.99
CA ILE A 4 31.09 -38.89 -50.46
C ILE A 4 29.89 -37.94 -50.48
N SER A 5 29.11 -37.94 -51.57
CA SER A 5 27.87 -37.16 -51.65
C SER A 5 26.83 -37.61 -50.62
N ALA A 6 26.68 -38.93 -50.39
CA ALA A 6 25.74 -39.44 -49.40
C ALA A 6 26.10 -39.03 -47.96
N LEU A 7 27.39 -39.08 -47.61
CA LEU A 7 27.88 -38.67 -46.28
C LEU A 7 27.73 -37.17 -46.05
N LEU A 8 27.97 -36.35 -47.08
CA LEU A 8 27.80 -34.90 -46.99
C LEU A 8 26.33 -34.52 -46.79
N ILE A 9 25.42 -35.17 -47.54
CA ILE A 9 23.98 -34.98 -47.36
C ILE A 9 23.55 -35.39 -45.95
N ALA A 10 24.00 -36.54 -45.45
CA ALA A 10 23.68 -37.01 -44.11
C ALA A 10 24.17 -36.05 -43.02
N ALA A 11 25.39 -35.52 -43.15
CA ALA A 11 25.93 -34.53 -42.22
C ALA A 11 25.12 -33.23 -42.22
N VAL A 12 24.74 -32.72 -43.40
CA VAL A 12 23.89 -31.51 -43.52
C VAL A 12 22.52 -31.75 -42.90
N VAL A 13 21.89 -32.90 -43.18
CA VAL A 13 20.60 -33.27 -42.58
C VAL A 13 20.69 -33.36 -41.06
N ALA A 14 21.77 -33.95 -40.52
CA ALA A 14 21.98 -34.04 -39.07
C ALA A 14 22.14 -32.66 -38.42
N VAL A 15 22.90 -31.75 -39.03
CA VAL A 15 23.06 -30.37 -38.53
C VAL A 15 21.74 -29.60 -38.56
N LEU A 16 20.98 -29.71 -39.67
CA LEU A 16 19.67 -29.06 -39.79
C LEU A 16 18.66 -29.62 -38.78
N ALA A 17 18.62 -30.93 -38.59
CA ALA A 17 17.77 -31.58 -37.59
C ALA A 17 18.14 -31.15 -36.17
N GLY A 18 19.44 -31.09 -35.83
CA GLY A 18 19.93 -30.60 -34.55
C GLY A 18 19.56 -29.13 -34.28
N ALA A 19 19.70 -28.27 -35.28
CA ALA A 19 19.29 -26.86 -35.20
C ALA A 19 17.76 -26.71 -35.03
N MET A 20 16.98 -27.50 -35.76
CA MET A 20 15.51 -27.52 -35.66
C MET A 20 15.05 -27.98 -34.26
N LEU A 21 15.64 -29.05 -33.72
CA LEU A 21 15.33 -29.55 -32.38
C LEU A 21 15.65 -28.52 -31.28
N THR A 22 16.76 -27.80 -31.43
CA THR A 22 17.14 -26.71 -30.51
C THR A 22 16.13 -25.56 -30.58
N ARG A 23 15.75 -25.13 -31.80
CA ARG A 23 14.73 -24.09 -32.01
C ARG A 23 13.38 -24.50 -31.43
N GLN A 24 12.97 -25.74 -31.65
CA GLN A 24 11.73 -26.29 -31.10
C GLN A 24 11.75 -26.30 -29.57
N THR A 25 12.86 -26.71 -28.95
CA THR A 25 13.01 -26.74 -27.48
C THR A 25 12.91 -25.33 -26.87
N VAL A 26 13.58 -24.34 -27.47
CA VAL A 26 13.51 -22.94 -27.03
C VAL A 26 12.09 -22.40 -27.18
N PHE A 27 11.42 -22.71 -28.30
CA PHE A 27 10.03 -22.30 -28.54
C PHE A 27 9.07 -22.89 -27.49
N THR A 28 9.13 -24.19 -27.23
CA THR A 28 8.28 -24.86 -26.23
C THR A 28 8.50 -24.28 -24.83
N ARG A 29 9.75 -24.10 -24.40
CA ARG A 29 10.06 -23.49 -23.11
C ARG A 29 9.54 -22.05 -23.00
N GLY A 30 9.58 -21.30 -24.11
CA GLY A 30 8.99 -19.96 -24.19
C GLY A 30 7.47 -19.97 -23.98
N LEU A 31 6.77 -20.90 -24.64
CA LEU A 31 5.32 -21.05 -24.48
C LEU A 31 4.92 -21.49 -23.07
N GLU A 32 5.63 -22.47 -22.49
CA GLU A 32 5.40 -22.90 -21.11
C GLU A 32 5.60 -21.76 -20.13
N ALA A 33 6.67 -20.96 -20.32
CA ALA A 33 6.93 -19.79 -19.51
C ALA A 33 5.79 -18.75 -19.60
N GLU A 34 5.28 -18.50 -20.80
CA GLU A 34 4.19 -17.55 -21.00
C GLU A 34 2.87 -18.05 -20.41
N GLN A 35 2.59 -19.34 -20.57
CA GLN A 35 1.41 -19.98 -19.99
C GLN A 35 1.44 -19.90 -18.46
N LEU A 36 2.58 -20.19 -17.81
CA LEU A 36 2.74 -20.06 -16.36
C LEU A 36 2.57 -18.62 -15.89
N ARG A 37 3.05 -17.64 -16.67
CA ARG A 37 2.87 -16.20 -16.38
C ARG A 37 1.39 -15.83 -16.37
N ILE A 38 0.65 -16.20 -17.41
CA ILE A 38 -0.79 -15.94 -17.54
C ILE A 38 -1.55 -16.60 -16.38
N GLN A 39 -1.28 -17.88 -16.10
CA GLN A 39 -1.93 -18.61 -15.01
C GLN A 39 -1.66 -17.95 -13.64
N GLY A 40 -0.43 -17.50 -13.39
CA GLY A 40 -0.08 -16.78 -12.18
C GLY A 40 -0.83 -15.45 -12.04
N GLN A 41 -0.99 -14.70 -13.14
CA GLN A 41 -1.78 -13.47 -13.17
C GLN A 41 -3.26 -13.71 -12.83
N TRP A 42 -3.87 -14.79 -13.34
CA TRP A 42 -5.25 -15.16 -12.99
C TRP A 42 -5.40 -15.48 -11.49
N LEU A 43 -4.42 -16.14 -10.88
CA LEU A 43 -4.43 -16.40 -9.44
C LEU A 43 -4.35 -15.12 -8.61
N LEU A 44 -3.50 -14.16 -9.02
CA LEU A 44 -3.42 -12.85 -8.38
C LEU A 44 -4.73 -12.08 -8.50
N GLN A 45 -5.35 -12.08 -9.69
CA GLN A 45 -6.63 -11.41 -9.91
C GLN A 45 -7.74 -12.03 -9.06
N GLY A 46 -7.78 -13.36 -8.94
CA GLY A 46 -8.71 -14.04 -8.04
C GLY A 46 -8.50 -13.67 -6.56
N GLY A 47 -7.25 -13.54 -6.13
CA GLY A 47 -6.91 -13.04 -4.78
C GLY A 47 -7.34 -11.59 -4.55
N LEU A 48 -7.18 -10.73 -5.55
CA LEU A 48 -7.63 -9.34 -5.51
C LEU A 48 -9.15 -9.22 -5.43
N GLU A 49 -9.89 -9.98 -6.24
CA GLU A 49 -11.37 -9.97 -6.22
C GLU A 49 -11.91 -10.55 -4.90
N ARG A 50 -11.26 -11.59 -4.34
CA ARG A 50 -11.58 -12.06 -2.99
C ARG A 50 -11.36 -10.98 -1.94
N SER A 51 -10.27 -10.22 -2.05
CA SER A 51 -9.97 -9.12 -1.13
C SER A 51 -11.01 -8.00 -1.22
N ARG A 52 -11.46 -7.66 -2.44
CA ARG A 52 -12.58 -6.73 -2.67
C ARG A 52 -13.88 -7.23 -2.05
N GLN A 53 -14.21 -8.50 -2.24
CA GLN A 53 -15.41 -9.10 -1.66
C GLN A 53 -15.36 -9.07 -0.13
N MET A 54 -14.22 -9.41 0.47
CA MET A 54 -14.04 -9.38 1.92
C MET A 54 -14.23 -7.98 2.52
N LEU A 55 -13.71 -6.95 1.85
CA LEU A 55 -13.89 -5.56 2.25
C LEU A 55 -15.34 -5.08 2.06
N TRP A 56 -16.02 -5.56 1.02
CA TRP A 56 -17.45 -5.32 0.79
C TRP A 56 -18.30 -5.92 1.91
N ASP A 57 -18.14 -7.22 2.18
CA ASP A 57 -18.87 -7.95 3.21
C ASP A 57 -18.62 -7.34 4.60
N ALA A 58 -17.38 -6.92 4.89
CA ALA A 58 -17.04 -6.24 6.13
C ALA A 58 -17.84 -4.95 6.32
N ARG A 59 -17.96 -4.11 5.28
CA ARG A 59 -18.72 -2.85 5.35
C ARG A 59 -20.23 -3.07 5.49
N GLN A 60 -20.76 -4.09 4.83
CA GLN A 60 -22.18 -4.46 4.95
C GLN A 60 -22.53 -4.93 6.37
N LYS A 61 -21.57 -5.56 7.06
CA LYS A 61 -21.74 -6.05 8.42
C LYS A 61 -21.52 -4.98 9.48
N ASP A 62 -20.53 -4.11 9.29
CA ASP A 62 -20.11 -3.11 10.27
C ASP A 62 -19.57 -1.86 9.54
N VAL A 63 -20.11 -0.70 9.89
CA VAL A 63 -19.66 0.59 9.35
C VAL A 63 -18.24 0.91 9.81
N LEU A 64 -17.88 0.49 11.04
CA LEU A 64 -16.56 0.71 11.62
C LEU A 64 -15.50 -0.09 10.86
N THR A 65 -14.29 0.46 10.76
CA THR A 65 -13.13 -0.27 10.22
C THR A 65 -12.16 -0.57 11.34
N ARG A 66 -12.00 -1.85 11.70
CA ARG A 66 -11.29 -2.31 12.91
C ARG A 66 -10.34 -3.45 12.60
N LEU A 67 -9.24 -3.57 13.35
CA LEU A 67 -8.20 -4.57 13.12
C LEU A 67 -8.60 -6.01 13.54
N ASP A 68 -9.70 -6.19 14.27
CA ASP A 68 -10.24 -7.52 14.60
C ASP A 68 -11.13 -8.12 13.49
N GLN A 69 -11.46 -7.32 12.48
CA GLN A 69 -12.27 -7.76 11.36
C GLN A 69 -11.49 -8.75 10.46
N PRO A 70 -12.18 -9.67 9.77
CA PRO A 70 -11.51 -10.72 8.98
C PRO A 70 -10.51 -10.22 7.94
N TRP A 71 -10.74 -9.04 7.35
CA TRP A 71 -9.87 -8.45 6.32
C TRP A 71 -8.46 -8.13 6.81
N ALA A 72 -8.29 -7.84 8.10
CA ALA A 72 -6.99 -7.47 8.68
C ALA A 72 -6.08 -8.69 8.90
N ARG A 73 -6.59 -9.91 8.73
CA ARG A 73 -5.82 -11.14 8.90
C ARG A 73 -5.05 -11.47 7.63
N VAL A 74 -3.84 -12.01 7.79
CA VAL A 74 -3.06 -12.53 6.65
C VAL A 74 -3.80 -13.68 5.99
N GLN A 75 -4.08 -13.54 4.70
CA GLN A 75 -4.67 -14.55 3.84
C GLN A 75 -3.61 -15.60 3.49
N ARG A 76 -3.98 -16.89 3.53
CA ARG A 76 -3.10 -18.03 3.22
C ARG A 76 -3.74 -18.93 2.16
N GLY A 77 -2.91 -19.73 1.49
CA GLY A 77 -3.33 -20.72 0.51
C GLY A 77 -2.75 -20.42 -0.88
N VAL A 78 -3.55 -20.61 -1.93
CA VAL A 78 -3.12 -20.37 -3.34
C VAL A 78 -2.72 -18.90 -3.57
N PHE A 79 -3.37 -17.99 -2.85
CA PHE A 79 -3.00 -16.58 -2.76
C PHE A 79 -2.65 -16.28 -1.31
N GLU A 80 -1.42 -15.83 -1.07
CA GLU A 80 -0.96 -15.35 0.22
C GLU A 80 -0.93 -13.83 0.16
N GLY A 81 -1.67 -13.15 1.04
CA GLY A 81 -1.75 -11.70 0.97
C GLY A 81 -2.22 -11.07 2.26
N ARG A 82 -2.08 -9.75 2.33
CA ARG A 82 -2.56 -8.92 3.42
C ARG A 82 -3.32 -7.73 2.85
N ILE A 83 -4.32 -7.29 3.59
CA ILE A 83 -5.04 -6.06 3.35
C ILE A 83 -4.67 -5.12 4.48
N GLU A 84 -4.20 -3.92 4.14
CA GLU A 84 -3.83 -2.89 5.08
C GLU A 84 -4.75 -1.68 4.92
N ASP A 85 -5.15 -1.07 6.02
CA ASP A 85 -5.89 0.19 6.01
C ASP A 85 -4.93 1.36 5.84
N GLU A 86 -4.96 2.02 4.69
CA GLU A 86 -4.09 3.16 4.38
C GLU A 86 -4.54 4.45 5.08
N GLN A 87 -5.74 4.47 5.65
CA GLN A 87 -6.21 5.55 6.52
C GLN A 87 -5.83 5.35 7.98
N GLY A 88 -5.22 4.22 8.37
CA GLY A 88 -4.51 4.13 9.66
C GLY A 88 -3.21 4.95 9.68
N LYS A 89 -2.78 5.47 8.52
CA LYS A 89 -1.52 6.19 8.31
C LYS A 89 -1.76 7.68 8.09
N PHE A 90 -0.72 8.49 8.28
CA PHE A 90 -0.77 9.90 7.91
C PHE A 90 -0.70 10.07 6.39
N ASN A 91 -1.72 10.67 5.79
CA ASN A 91 -1.79 10.87 4.34
C ASN A 91 -1.08 12.17 3.93
N LEU A 92 0.01 12.09 3.14
CA LEU A 92 0.74 13.28 2.67
C LEU A 92 -0.11 14.24 1.84
N ARG A 93 -1.20 13.75 1.23
CA ARG A 93 -2.16 14.61 0.50
C ARG A 93 -2.81 15.64 1.42
N ASN A 94 -2.84 15.41 2.73
CA ASN A 94 -3.41 16.33 3.71
C ASN A 94 -2.57 17.60 3.90
N LEU A 95 -1.28 17.62 3.52
CA LEU A 95 -0.42 18.80 3.67
C LEU A 95 -0.90 20.04 2.88
N VAL A 96 -1.77 19.83 1.88
CA VAL A 96 -2.30 20.91 1.04
C VAL A 96 -3.82 20.82 0.97
N ASN A 97 -4.51 21.88 1.34
CA ASN A 97 -5.96 22.03 1.23
C ASN A 97 -6.31 23.21 0.32
N ARG A 98 -7.17 23.02 -0.67
CA ARG A 98 -7.56 24.07 -1.64
C ARG A 98 -6.35 24.86 -2.19
N GLN A 99 -5.27 24.15 -2.55
CA GLN A 99 -3.99 24.71 -3.04
C GLN A 99 -3.21 25.56 -2.04
N GLN A 100 -3.60 25.56 -0.76
CA GLN A 100 -2.89 26.24 0.32
C GLN A 100 -2.30 25.21 1.27
N VAL A 101 -1.16 25.53 1.89
CA VAL A 101 -0.53 24.69 2.90
C VAL A 101 -1.43 24.63 4.12
N ASP A 102 -1.72 23.42 4.59
CA ASP A 102 -2.43 23.19 5.84
C ASP A 102 -1.42 23.13 6.99
N ALA A 103 -1.39 24.18 7.82
CA ALA A 103 -0.38 24.35 8.86
C ALA A 103 -0.47 23.27 9.95
N ASP A 104 -1.69 22.84 10.31
CA ASP A 104 -1.91 21.83 11.34
C ASP A 104 -1.47 20.45 10.87
N GLN A 105 -1.76 20.13 9.60
CA GLN A 105 -1.29 18.89 8.97
C GLN A 105 0.22 18.88 8.79
N LEU A 106 0.83 20.02 8.44
CA LEU A 106 2.29 20.15 8.36
C LEU A 106 2.94 19.92 9.74
N GLN A 107 2.41 20.53 10.80
CA GLN A 107 2.93 20.33 12.16
C GLN A 107 2.77 18.86 12.62
N SER A 108 1.64 18.23 12.27
CA SER A 108 1.38 16.81 12.56
C SER A 108 2.39 15.92 11.84
N PHE A 109 2.67 16.18 10.57
CA PHE A 109 3.66 15.42 9.80
C PHE A 109 5.09 15.57 10.35
N GLU A 110 5.50 16.78 10.70
CA GLU A 110 6.82 17.03 11.31
C GLU A 110 6.94 16.35 12.68
N ARG A 111 5.86 16.31 13.47
CA ARG A 111 5.81 15.56 14.72
C ARG A 111 5.95 14.06 14.48
N LEU A 112 5.21 13.51 13.52
CA LEU A 112 5.31 12.11 13.15
C LEU A 112 6.74 11.75 12.76
N CYS A 113 7.36 12.54 11.87
CA CYS A 113 8.74 12.34 11.44
C CYS A 113 9.71 12.28 12.62
N ARG A 114 9.59 13.19 13.58
CA ARG A 114 10.41 13.16 14.82
C ARG A 114 10.19 11.89 15.63
N LEU A 115 8.93 11.45 15.81
CA LEU A 115 8.59 10.25 16.56
C LEU A 115 9.20 8.98 15.92
N ILE A 116 9.22 8.89 14.60
CA ILE A 116 9.75 7.73 13.86
C ILE A 116 11.24 7.87 13.51
N GLY A 117 11.94 8.87 14.05
CA GLY A 117 13.37 9.07 13.86
C GLY A 117 13.77 9.46 12.44
N VAL A 118 12.95 10.26 11.76
CA VAL A 118 13.27 10.91 10.48
C VAL A 118 13.84 12.31 10.78
N ASP A 119 14.98 12.61 10.16
CA ASP A 119 15.66 13.90 10.32
C ASP A 119 14.73 15.08 9.94
N PRO A 120 14.66 16.16 10.74
CA PRO A 120 13.84 17.33 10.43
C PRO A 120 14.12 17.96 9.06
N ALA A 121 15.36 17.93 8.57
CA ALA A 121 15.71 18.41 7.24
C ALA A 121 15.09 17.53 6.15
N VAL A 122 15.06 16.22 6.34
CA VAL A 122 14.40 15.28 5.41
C VAL A 122 12.89 15.48 5.43
N SER A 123 12.28 15.63 6.61
CA SER A 123 10.85 15.94 6.75
C SER A 123 10.48 17.22 5.99
N ARG A 124 11.26 18.31 6.16
CA ARG A 124 11.05 19.56 5.42
C ARG A 124 11.15 19.39 3.91
N ARG A 125 12.14 18.62 3.41
CA ARG A 125 12.28 18.34 1.97
C ARG A 125 11.09 17.56 1.42
N ILE A 126 10.57 16.58 2.17
CA ILE A 126 9.36 15.84 1.80
C ILE A 126 8.15 16.79 1.73
N SER A 127 7.94 17.62 2.75
CA SER A 127 6.86 18.60 2.75
C SER A 127 6.95 19.56 1.56
N GLN A 128 8.14 20.10 1.28
CA GLN A 128 8.38 20.96 0.12
C GLN A 128 8.09 20.26 -1.19
N ARG A 129 8.53 19.00 -1.36
CA ARG A 129 8.27 18.19 -2.55
C ARG A 129 6.77 17.96 -2.77
N VAL A 130 6.01 17.73 -1.70
CA VAL A 130 4.55 17.57 -1.75
C VAL A 130 3.88 18.89 -2.10
N ILE A 131 4.16 19.96 -1.37
CA ILE A 131 3.55 21.28 -1.57
C ILE A 131 3.77 21.80 -2.99
N ALA A 132 4.99 21.66 -3.50
CA ALA A 132 5.37 22.09 -4.84
C ALA A 132 4.66 21.31 -5.98
N SER A 133 3.97 20.20 -5.67
CA SER A 133 3.08 19.51 -6.62
C SER A 133 1.69 20.11 -6.75
N TYR A 134 1.30 21.00 -5.84
CA TYR A 134 -0.03 21.61 -5.79
C TYR A 134 -0.02 23.13 -5.91
N GLU A 135 1.15 23.77 -5.76
CA GLU A 135 1.35 25.22 -5.95
C GLU A 135 1.33 25.58 -7.45
N PRO A 136 0.46 26.49 -7.94
CA PRO A 136 0.44 26.90 -9.35
C PRO A 136 1.57 27.88 -9.72
N PRO A 137 2.31 27.69 -10.84
CA PRO A 137 2.32 26.49 -11.67
C PRO A 137 3.04 25.33 -10.96
N ALA A 138 2.46 24.12 -11.06
CA ALA A 138 3.00 22.94 -10.39
C ALA A 138 4.44 22.65 -10.83
N LYS A 139 5.37 22.62 -9.87
CA LYS A 139 6.80 22.40 -10.12
C LYS A 139 7.14 20.92 -10.27
N TYR A 140 6.32 20.04 -9.67
CA TYR A 140 6.52 18.59 -9.71
C TYR A 140 5.21 17.83 -9.92
N PRO A 141 5.23 16.63 -10.52
CA PRO A 141 4.06 15.75 -10.57
C PRO A 141 3.56 15.37 -9.17
N MET A 142 2.23 15.31 -9.01
CA MET A 142 1.59 14.79 -7.80
C MET A 142 2.09 13.38 -7.48
N LEU A 143 2.30 13.11 -6.19
CA LEU A 143 2.70 11.79 -5.73
C LEU A 143 1.54 10.79 -5.91
N ARG A 144 1.88 9.59 -6.38
CA ARG A 144 1.00 8.43 -6.53
C ARG A 144 1.39 7.31 -5.56
N SER A 145 2.64 7.28 -5.13
CA SER A 145 3.17 6.37 -4.12
C SER A 145 4.31 7.03 -3.35
N LEU A 146 4.66 6.48 -2.18
CA LEU A 146 5.83 6.93 -1.43
C LEU A 146 7.13 6.80 -2.22
N ASP A 147 7.23 5.85 -3.15
CA ASP A 147 8.38 5.68 -4.03
C ASP A 147 8.68 6.93 -4.89
N ASP A 148 7.70 7.81 -5.11
CA ASP A 148 7.89 9.08 -5.84
C ASP A 148 8.71 10.11 -5.04
N LEU A 149 9.00 9.82 -3.77
CA LEU A 149 9.93 10.58 -2.93
C LEU A 149 11.38 10.09 -3.06
N SER A 150 11.62 9.01 -3.82
CA SER A 150 12.98 8.52 -4.07
C SER A 150 13.87 9.60 -4.67
N GLY A 151 15.12 9.66 -4.23
CA GLY A 151 16.08 10.69 -4.67
C GLY A 151 16.05 11.99 -3.87
N ILE A 152 15.16 12.16 -2.90
CA ILE A 152 15.30 13.24 -1.91
C ILE A 152 16.57 13.00 -1.08
N GLU A 153 17.42 14.03 -0.98
CA GLU A 153 18.64 13.97 -0.19
C GLU A 153 18.36 13.59 1.27
N GLY A 154 19.10 12.61 1.80
CA GLY A 154 18.91 12.08 3.16
C GLY A 154 17.70 11.15 3.32
N LEU A 155 16.92 10.90 2.27
CA LEU A 155 15.87 9.88 2.26
C LEU A 155 16.39 8.62 1.57
N ASP A 156 17.07 7.77 2.33
CA ASP A 156 17.53 6.48 1.83
C ASP A 156 16.37 5.46 1.70
N PRO A 157 16.55 4.37 0.94
CA PRO A 157 15.50 3.35 0.78
C PRO A 157 15.06 2.67 2.08
N VAL A 158 15.93 2.60 3.11
CA VAL A 158 15.61 1.97 4.41
C VAL A 158 14.68 2.88 5.21
N VAL A 159 14.97 4.18 5.25
CA VAL A 159 14.12 5.20 5.86
C VAL A 159 12.79 5.26 5.14
N LEU A 160 12.79 5.28 3.80
CA LEU A 160 11.57 5.27 3.01
C LEU A 160 10.71 4.03 3.29
N GLN A 161 11.32 2.85 3.35
CA GLN A 161 10.62 1.61 3.69
C GLN A 161 10.02 1.65 5.11
N ARG A 162 10.73 2.20 6.09
CA ARG A 162 10.22 2.40 7.46
C ARG A 162 9.04 3.37 7.49
N MET A 163 9.08 4.43 6.69
CA MET A 163 7.99 5.42 6.60
C MET A 163 6.69 4.83 6.07
N GLN A 164 6.73 3.77 5.25
CA GLN A 164 5.53 3.12 4.70
C GLN A 164 4.58 2.53 5.77
N ALA A 165 5.08 2.26 6.97
CA ALA A 165 4.26 1.79 8.08
C ALA A 165 3.40 2.90 8.72
N TYR A 166 3.76 4.17 8.51
CA TYR A 166 3.17 5.32 9.21
C TYR A 166 2.55 6.34 8.26
N ILE A 167 2.92 6.33 6.98
CA ILE A 167 2.57 7.36 6.01
C ILE A 167 1.95 6.71 4.77
N SER A 168 0.93 7.35 4.21
CA SER A 168 0.29 6.99 2.96
C SER A 168 0.27 8.16 1.97
N VAL A 169 0.02 7.83 0.69
CA VAL A 169 -0.26 8.81 -0.36
C VAL A 169 -1.56 8.39 -1.01
N LEU A 170 -2.64 9.12 -0.71
CA LEU A 170 -3.98 8.82 -1.24
C LEU A 170 -4.44 9.93 -2.22
N PRO A 171 -5.34 9.61 -3.17
CA PRO A 171 -5.80 10.58 -4.17
C PRO A 171 -6.54 11.79 -3.59
N GLY A 172 -7.20 11.62 -2.44
CA GLY A 172 -7.94 12.66 -1.74
C GLY A 172 -7.37 12.94 -0.34
N GLN A 173 -7.82 14.03 0.28
CA GLN A 173 -7.57 14.26 1.69
C GLN A 173 -8.41 13.28 2.51
N THR A 174 -7.84 12.75 3.59
CA THR A 174 -8.49 11.71 4.39
C THR A 174 -8.20 11.92 5.86
N TRP A 175 -9.13 11.49 6.70
CA TRP A 175 -8.93 11.46 8.13
C TRP A 175 -8.21 10.18 8.53
N VAL A 176 -7.47 10.24 9.64
CA VAL A 176 -6.83 9.06 10.21
C VAL A 176 -7.89 8.21 10.90
N ASN A 177 -7.94 6.91 10.62
CA ASN A 177 -8.80 5.99 11.33
C ASN A 177 -8.16 5.57 12.67
N GLY A 178 -8.73 6.02 13.78
CA GLY A 178 -8.23 5.70 15.12
C GLY A 178 -8.31 4.21 15.46
N ASN A 179 -9.19 3.46 14.81
CA ASN A 179 -9.32 2.02 15.02
C ASN A 179 -8.21 1.18 14.37
N THR A 180 -7.39 1.78 13.50
CA THR A 180 -6.29 1.10 12.78
C THR A 180 -4.95 1.82 12.91
N ALA A 181 -4.94 3.09 13.31
CA ALA A 181 -3.72 3.88 13.45
C ALA A 181 -2.78 3.39 14.56
N SER A 182 -1.48 3.57 14.35
CA SER A 182 -0.47 3.33 15.39
C SER A 182 -0.44 4.45 16.44
N ALA A 183 0.21 4.19 17.58
CA ALA A 183 0.36 5.19 18.63
C ALA A 183 1.15 6.42 18.15
N GLU A 184 2.14 6.22 17.29
CA GLU A 184 2.96 7.27 16.69
C GLU A 184 2.12 8.18 15.79
N VAL A 185 1.25 7.60 14.95
CA VAL A 185 0.33 8.38 14.10
C VAL A 185 -0.67 9.15 14.98
N LEU A 186 -1.25 8.51 15.99
CA LEU A 186 -2.21 9.16 16.89
C LEU A 186 -1.57 10.32 17.67
N SER A 187 -0.39 10.10 18.25
CA SER A 187 0.36 11.16 18.97
C SER A 187 0.79 12.31 18.04
N ALA A 188 1.03 12.01 16.77
CA ALA A 188 1.33 13.01 15.76
C ALA A 188 0.12 13.90 15.44
N VAL A 189 -1.04 13.30 15.15
CA VAL A 189 -2.24 14.03 14.66
C VAL A 189 -3.11 14.63 15.75
N VAL A 190 -3.01 14.15 17.00
CA VAL A 190 -3.73 14.72 18.14
C VAL A 190 -2.81 15.68 18.88
N PRO A 191 -3.09 17.00 18.90
CA PRO A 191 -2.30 17.95 19.67
C PRO A 191 -2.20 17.53 21.15
N GLN A 192 -1.02 17.69 21.75
CA GLN A 192 -0.75 17.42 23.17
C GLN A 192 -0.86 15.95 23.63
N LEU A 193 -1.28 15.02 22.77
CA LEU A 193 -1.27 13.59 23.10
C LEU A 193 0.17 13.06 23.11
N SER A 194 0.68 12.71 24.28
CA SER A 194 2.01 12.09 24.39
C SER A 194 2.02 10.67 23.81
N LEU A 195 3.21 10.21 23.40
CA LEU A 195 3.37 8.86 22.84
C LEU A 195 2.99 7.76 23.85
N SER A 196 3.29 7.95 25.13
CA SER A 196 2.93 6.98 26.18
C SER A 196 1.42 6.89 26.39
N GLN A 197 0.71 8.03 26.37
CA GLN A 197 -0.76 8.06 26.41
C GLN A 197 -1.34 7.38 25.16
N ALA A 198 -0.78 7.64 23.98
CA ALA A 198 -1.22 7.01 22.74
C ALA A 198 -1.02 5.48 22.77
N HIS A 199 0.09 4.98 23.34
CA HIS A 199 0.28 3.54 23.53
C HIS A 199 -0.76 2.92 24.48
N GLY A 200 -1.08 3.58 25.60
CA GLY A 200 -2.14 3.12 26.49
C GLY A 200 -3.50 3.06 25.80
N LEU A 201 -3.83 4.11 25.06
CA LEU A 201 -5.07 4.20 24.27
C LEU A 201 -5.16 3.09 23.21
N VAL A 202 -4.07 2.81 22.49
CA VAL A 202 -3.99 1.72 21.50
C VAL A 202 -4.10 0.35 22.17
N ALA A 203 -3.49 0.16 23.34
CA ALA A 203 -3.58 -1.11 24.08
C ALA A 203 -5.02 -1.38 24.57
N GLU A 204 -5.71 -0.36 25.08
CA GLU A 204 -7.14 -0.47 25.42
C GLU A 204 -7.97 -0.82 24.19
N ARG A 205 -7.78 -0.11 23.07
CA ARG A 205 -8.45 -0.39 21.80
C ARG A 205 -8.25 -1.86 21.37
N ASP A 206 -7.00 -2.32 21.34
CA ASP A 206 -6.63 -3.65 20.85
C ASP A 206 -7.05 -4.78 21.81
N SER A 207 -7.37 -4.46 23.07
CA SER A 207 -8.04 -5.37 24.02
C SER A 207 -9.55 -5.55 23.76
N GLY A 208 -10.07 -4.94 22.68
CA GLY A 208 -11.47 -5.03 22.26
C GLY A 208 -12.30 -3.79 22.56
N GLN A 209 -11.74 -2.75 23.19
CA GLN A 209 -12.42 -1.49 23.47
C GLN A 209 -12.34 -0.55 22.25
N TRP A 210 -12.86 -0.98 21.11
CA TRP A 210 -12.83 -0.20 19.88
C TRP A 210 -13.53 1.16 20.02
N PHE A 211 -13.06 2.15 19.25
CA PHE A 211 -13.72 3.45 19.17
C PHE A 211 -15.00 3.34 18.36
N ILE A 212 -16.10 3.82 18.92
CA ILE A 212 -17.44 3.71 18.29
C ILE A 212 -17.83 4.96 17.52
N ASN A 213 -17.21 6.11 17.83
CA ASN A 213 -17.35 7.37 17.13
C ASN A 213 -16.24 8.34 17.55
N ARG A 214 -16.23 9.53 16.95
CA ARG A 214 -15.25 10.58 17.24
C ARG A 214 -15.33 11.10 18.68
N GLY A 215 -16.54 11.32 19.20
CA GLY A 215 -16.73 11.81 20.57
C GLY A 215 -16.19 10.84 21.61
N ASP A 216 -16.43 9.55 21.42
CA ASP A 216 -15.85 8.48 22.23
C ASP A 216 -14.32 8.50 22.20
N PHE A 217 -13.71 8.61 21.01
CA PHE A 217 -12.26 8.76 20.89
C PHE A 217 -11.73 9.96 21.69
N VAL A 218 -12.32 11.15 21.51
CA VAL A 218 -11.88 12.39 22.18
C VAL A 218 -12.03 12.31 23.69
N ASN A 219 -13.14 11.76 24.19
CA ASN A 219 -13.36 11.57 25.63
C ASN A 219 -12.29 10.69 26.27
N ARG A 220 -11.84 9.63 25.55
CA ARG A 220 -10.81 8.72 26.05
C ARG A 220 -9.41 9.30 26.04
N LEU A 221 -9.15 10.38 25.30
CA LEU A 221 -7.87 11.10 25.35
C LEU A 221 -7.60 11.69 26.74
N ARG A 222 -8.66 11.99 27.51
CA ARG A 222 -8.59 12.68 28.82
C ARG A 222 -7.82 14.01 28.73
N LEU A 223 -7.98 14.72 27.61
CA LEU A 223 -7.40 16.03 27.34
C LEU A 223 -8.51 17.08 27.29
N PRO A 224 -8.86 17.74 28.41
CA PRO A 224 -10.00 18.65 28.47
C PRO A 224 -9.83 19.91 27.60
N GLN A 225 -8.60 20.21 27.16
CA GLN A 225 -8.26 21.34 26.30
C GLN A 225 -8.41 21.03 24.80
N VAL A 226 -8.58 19.75 24.42
CA VAL A 226 -8.66 19.32 23.03
C VAL A 226 -10.12 19.30 22.58
N GLU A 227 -10.48 20.23 21.69
CA GLU A 227 -11.83 20.29 21.12
C GLU A 227 -12.05 19.19 20.08
N VAL A 228 -13.25 18.61 20.06
CA VAL A 228 -13.61 17.51 19.16
C VAL A 228 -13.41 17.86 17.68
N ASP A 229 -13.70 19.10 17.30
CA ASP A 229 -13.62 19.57 15.91
C ASP A 229 -12.18 19.82 15.45
N SER A 230 -11.23 19.97 16.37
CA SER A 230 -9.81 20.08 16.06
C SER A 230 -9.16 18.72 15.74
N VAL A 231 -9.83 17.61 16.05
CA VAL A 231 -9.29 16.26 15.92
C VAL A 231 -9.77 15.60 14.62
N HIS A 232 -8.85 15.51 13.65
CA HIS A 232 -9.06 14.89 12.34
C HIS A 232 -8.90 13.35 12.38
N VAL A 233 -9.51 12.71 13.38
CA VAL A 233 -9.50 11.26 13.58
C VAL A 233 -10.92 10.72 13.41
N GLY A 234 -11.08 9.82 12.42
CA GLY A 234 -12.29 9.06 12.17
C GLY A 234 -12.22 7.64 12.73
N ILE A 235 -13.26 6.85 12.43
CA ILE A 235 -13.44 5.46 12.87
C ILE A 235 -13.75 4.50 11.71
N THR A 236 -13.71 5.03 10.49
CA THR A 236 -14.08 4.36 9.24
C THR A 236 -13.02 4.60 8.19
N SER A 237 -12.84 3.63 7.30
CA SER A 237 -11.93 3.77 6.16
C SER A 237 -12.56 3.31 4.85
N GLU A 238 -12.11 3.98 3.79
CA GLU A 238 -12.45 3.77 2.39
C GLU A 238 -11.22 3.34 1.58
N TRP A 239 -9.98 3.53 2.08
CA TRP A 239 -8.76 3.24 1.32
C TRP A 239 -7.97 2.07 1.90
N PHE A 240 -7.76 1.04 1.08
CA PHE A 240 -7.08 -0.18 1.50
C PHE A 240 -6.01 -0.59 0.49
N ARG A 241 -4.85 -1.01 0.97
CA ARG A 241 -3.79 -1.58 0.15
C ARG A 241 -3.83 -3.10 0.23
N VAL A 242 -3.81 -3.76 -0.91
CA VAL A 242 -3.72 -5.22 -1.00
C VAL A 242 -2.34 -5.57 -1.52
N GLN A 243 -1.58 -6.31 -0.72
CA GLN A 243 -0.31 -6.87 -1.11
C GLN A 243 -0.38 -8.37 -1.03
N GLY A 244 0.05 -9.07 -2.07
CA GLY A 244 0.04 -10.51 -2.05
C GLY A 244 0.92 -11.16 -3.09
N GLN A 245 0.98 -12.47 -3.02
CA GLN A 245 1.73 -13.32 -3.92
C GLN A 245 0.93 -14.58 -4.23
N ALA A 246 1.05 -15.05 -5.46
CA ALA A 246 0.60 -16.36 -5.87
C ALA A 246 1.81 -17.19 -6.28
N ARG A 247 1.80 -18.48 -5.93
CA ARG A 247 2.82 -19.41 -6.36
C ARG A 247 2.20 -20.45 -7.28
N ARG A 248 2.80 -20.65 -8.44
CA ARG A 248 2.51 -21.79 -9.31
C ARG A 248 3.82 -22.46 -9.72
N GLU A 249 3.97 -23.71 -9.32
CA GLU A 249 5.20 -24.50 -9.47
C GLU A 249 6.43 -23.76 -8.89
N GLN A 250 7.34 -23.31 -9.75
CA GLN A 250 8.58 -22.61 -9.37
C GLN A 250 8.48 -21.09 -9.46
N ARG A 251 7.39 -20.52 -10.01
CA ARG A 251 7.24 -19.07 -10.17
C ARG A 251 6.37 -18.46 -9.10
N ARG A 252 6.91 -17.39 -8.50
CA ARG A 252 6.20 -16.48 -7.62
C ARG A 252 5.86 -15.24 -8.45
N VAL A 253 4.63 -14.78 -8.33
CA VAL A 253 4.17 -13.52 -8.91
C VAL A 253 3.54 -12.74 -7.78
N THR A 254 3.80 -11.43 -7.72
CA THR A 254 3.31 -10.56 -6.65
C THR A 254 2.31 -9.56 -7.20
N ILE A 255 1.42 -9.08 -6.33
CA ILE A 255 0.52 -7.97 -6.62
C ILE A 255 0.58 -6.95 -5.50
N ASP A 256 0.54 -5.69 -5.89
CA ASP A 256 0.29 -4.55 -5.03
C ASP A 256 -0.85 -3.75 -5.65
N ALA A 257 -1.88 -3.42 -4.87
CA ALA A 257 -3.05 -2.71 -5.37
C ALA A 257 -3.61 -1.75 -4.32
N LEU A 258 -4.12 -0.61 -4.78
CA LEU A 258 -4.92 0.29 -3.96
C LEU A 258 -6.39 0.14 -4.31
N LEU A 259 -7.19 -0.12 -3.30
CA LEU A 259 -8.64 -0.24 -3.37
C LEU A 259 -9.29 0.98 -2.73
N HIS A 260 -10.35 1.47 -3.38
CA HIS A 260 -11.27 2.44 -2.81
C HIS A 260 -12.62 1.77 -2.57
N ARG A 261 -13.03 1.63 -1.32
CA ARG A 261 -14.31 1.10 -0.86
C ARG A 261 -15.27 2.25 -0.55
N PRO A 262 -16.12 2.67 -1.52
CA PRO A 262 -17.20 3.61 -1.24
C PRO A 262 -18.29 2.94 -0.39
N GLU A 263 -19.21 3.75 0.12
CA GLU A 263 -20.29 3.29 1.00
C GLU A 263 -21.30 2.34 0.33
N ASP A 264 -21.66 2.58 -0.93
CA ASP A 264 -22.81 1.98 -1.61
C ASP A 264 -22.43 0.97 -2.72
N ARG A 265 -21.13 0.73 -2.97
CA ARG A 265 -20.66 -0.09 -4.10
C ARG A 265 -19.46 -0.94 -3.76
N GLN A 266 -19.28 -2.02 -4.52
CA GLN A 266 -18.13 -2.91 -4.39
C GLN A 266 -16.82 -2.11 -4.50
N PRO A 267 -15.79 -2.42 -3.66
CA PRO A 267 -14.51 -1.73 -3.72
C PRO A 267 -13.94 -1.70 -5.12
N ARG A 268 -13.48 -0.54 -5.57
CA ARG A 268 -12.89 -0.31 -6.88
C ARG A 268 -11.37 -0.43 -6.78
N VAL A 269 -10.76 -1.11 -7.76
CA VAL A 269 -9.31 -1.07 -7.95
C VAL A 269 -8.95 0.28 -8.57
N ILE A 270 -8.17 1.08 -7.85
CA ILE A 270 -7.70 2.39 -8.33
C ILE A 270 -6.43 2.20 -9.15
N TRP A 271 -5.54 1.34 -8.67
CA TRP A 271 -4.40 0.83 -9.43
C TRP A 271 -4.03 -0.55 -8.92
N SER A 272 -3.39 -1.34 -9.78
CA SER A 272 -2.71 -2.58 -9.42
C SER A 272 -1.40 -2.69 -10.20
N ARG A 273 -0.39 -3.30 -9.57
CA ARG A 273 0.94 -3.53 -10.11
C ARG A 273 1.27 -4.99 -9.89
N VAL A 274 1.60 -5.71 -10.96
CA VAL A 274 2.03 -7.10 -10.89
C VAL A 274 3.55 -7.13 -10.99
N GLY A 275 4.21 -7.68 -9.96
CA GLY A 275 5.64 -7.96 -9.95
C GLY A 275 5.91 -9.42 -10.32
N VAL A 276 7.04 -9.68 -10.98
CA VAL A 276 7.56 -11.02 -11.29
C VAL A 276 8.85 -11.25 -10.52
#